data_AF-A0A969RZ81-F1
#
_entry.id   AF-A0A969RZ81-F1
#
_cell.length_a   1.000
_cell.length_b   1.000
_cell.length_c   1.000
_cell.angle_alpha   90.00
_cell.angle_beta   90.00
_cell.angle_gamma   90.00
#
_symmetry.space_group_name_H-M   'P 1'
#
loop_
_entity.id
_entity.type
_entity.pdbx_description
1 polymer ?
#
loop_
_entity_poly.entity_id
_entity_poly.type
_entity_poly.pdbx_seq_one_letter_code
_entity_poly.pdbx_strand_id
1 'polypeptide(L)'
;MALLDALIALDKPENQTVENWPDYVKQLGLKEKDIEDLVAIATNEALTDDGDTWFAPIHAWRALGQMRAKAAIEPLISTFNWDMDWAWEELLDVYTLLGAEALPALAKALKPTQAGGGESSISLAESMSRIGKLSETARTEAIALLVEILGDRQTYDRKANDRKANGGIVFALLELKAVEAEKVLEEAHAGDRVDTSHCGSWAAVQVSLGLRDRSEFTAEELKPLYKDQPLFFRSLQEQERLQRAPETLFTVPQPKREKRAGFGGGAAQKKGKQSKKKR
;
A
#
# COMPACT_ATOMS: atom_id res chain seq x y z
N MET A 1 20.10 3.78 -16.39
CA MET A 1 19.26 3.61 -17.61
C MET A 1 18.85 2.16 -17.81
N ALA A 2 19.77 1.19 -17.92
CA ALA A 2 19.40 -0.22 -18.12
C ALA A 2 18.43 -0.80 -17.07
N LEU A 3 18.57 -0.44 -15.79
CA LEU A 3 17.67 -0.92 -14.73
C LEU A 3 16.27 -0.30 -14.83
N LEU A 4 16.18 1.00 -15.11
CA LEU A 4 14.88 1.68 -15.29
C LEU A 4 14.13 1.08 -16.48
N ASP A 5 14.80 0.88 -17.61
CA ASP A 5 14.19 0.25 -18.80
C ASP A 5 13.68 -1.17 -18.49
N ALA A 6 14.41 -1.92 -17.66
CA ALA A 6 14.01 -3.26 -17.25
C ALA A 6 12.77 -3.25 -16.35
N LEU A 7 12.64 -2.27 -15.45
CA LEU A 7 11.47 -2.10 -14.59
C LEU A 7 10.25 -1.62 -15.40
N ILE A 8 10.44 -0.72 -16.38
CA ILE A 8 9.39 -0.29 -17.31
C ILE A 8 8.84 -1.47 -18.10
N ALA A 9 9.71 -2.38 -18.55
CA ALA A 9 9.32 -3.56 -19.31
C ALA A 9 8.47 -4.58 -18.52
N LEU A 10 8.38 -4.45 -17.20
CA LEU A 10 7.49 -5.29 -16.37
C LEU A 10 6.03 -4.85 -16.47
N ASP A 11 5.76 -3.64 -16.96
CA ASP A 11 4.42 -3.05 -17.11
C ASP A 11 3.62 -3.06 -15.79
N LYS A 12 2.31 -2.86 -15.83
CA LYS A 12 1.46 -2.80 -14.66
C LYS A 12 1.68 -3.97 -13.69
N PRO A 13 2.00 -3.72 -12.40
CA PRO A 13 2.07 -4.78 -11.41
C PRO A 13 0.67 -5.35 -11.18
N GLU A 14 0.58 -6.67 -11.09
CA GLU A 14 -0.64 -7.29 -10.62
C GLU A 14 -0.86 -6.94 -9.13
N ASN A 15 -2.12 -6.72 -8.75
CA ASN A 15 -2.55 -6.50 -7.36
C ASN A 15 -2.47 -7.82 -6.58
N GLN A 16 -1.23 -8.21 -6.28
CA GLN A 16 -0.82 -9.46 -5.68
C GLN A 16 -0.37 -9.22 -4.24
N THR A 17 -0.63 -10.18 -3.36
CA THR A 17 0.00 -10.21 -2.03
C THR A 17 1.51 -10.44 -2.16
N VAL A 18 2.27 -10.12 -1.11
CA VAL A 18 3.74 -10.29 -1.08
C VAL A 18 4.18 -11.68 -1.53
N GLU A 19 3.45 -12.73 -1.16
CA GLU A 19 3.77 -14.12 -1.53
C GLU A 19 3.64 -14.40 -3.02
N ASN A 20 2.87 -13.58 -3.73
CA ASN A 20 2.59 -13.72 -5.15
C ASN A 20 3.40 -12.74 -6.01
N TRP A 21 4.14 -11.80 -5.41
CA TRP A 21 4.99 -10.90 -6.15
C TRP A 21 6.02 -11.66 -7.00
N PRO A 22 6.36 -11.17 -8.21
CA PRO A 22 7.49 -11.69 -8.95
C PRO A 22 8.76 -11.68 -8.10
N ASP A 23 9.63 -12.68 -8.28
CA ASP A 23 10.97 -12.66 -7.69
C ASP A 23 11.85 -11.68 -8.48
N TYR A 24 11.78 -10.39 -8.13
CA TYR A 24 12.51 -9.31 -8.81
C TYR A 24 14.01 -9.53 -8.75
N VAL A 25 14.50 -10.02 -7.61
CA VAL A 25 15.93 -10.29 -7.39
C VAL A 25 16.44 -11.30 -8.41
N LYS A 26 15.72 -12.42 -8.58
CA LYS A 26 16.09 -13.45 -9.55
C LYS A 26 15.83 -13.04 -10.99
N GLN A 27 14.67 -12.43 -11.26
CA GLN A 27 14.22 -12.09 -12.61
C GLN A 27 15.11 -11.02 -13.26
N LEU A 28 15.52 -10.02 -12.48
CA LEU A 28 16.36 -8.91 -12.97
C LEU A 28 17.84 -9.11 -12.64
N GLY A 29 18.19 -10.18 -11.91
CA GLY A 29 19.57 -10.47 -11.52
C GLY A 29 20.16 -9.42 -10.57
N LEU A 30 19.32 -8.86 -9.69
CA LEU A 30 19.67 -7.75 -8.80
C LEU A 30 20.70 -8.18 -7.76
N LYS A 31 21.60 -7.26 -7.45
CA LYS A 31 22.67 -7.40 -6.46
C LYS A 31 22.74 -6.15 -5.59
N GLU A 32 23.49 -6.23 -4.50
CA GLU A 32 23.67 -5.12 -3.56
C GLU A 32 24.11 -3.80 -4.23
N LYS A 33 24.94 -3.88 -5.27
CA LYS A 33 25.38 -2.71 -6.05
C LYS A 33 24.23 -1.96 -6.77
N ASP A 34 23.10 -2.61 -6.97
CA ASP A 34 21.94 -2.05 -7.68
C ASP A 34 20.99 -1.32 -6.71
N ILE A 35 21.22 -1.40 -5.39
CA ILE A 35 20.37 -0.78 -4.37
C ILE A 35 20.32 0.74 -4.53
N GLU A 36 21.44 1.41 -4.80
CA GLU A 36 21.48 2.86 -4.96
C GLU A 36 20.64 3.32 -6.16
N ASP A 37 20.76 2.62 -7.30
CA ASP A 37 19.95 2.88 -8.49
C ASP A 37 18.45 2.60 -8.23
N LEU A 38 18.13 1.52 -7.53
CA LEU A 38 16.76 1.19 -7.14
C LEU A 38 16.16 2.25 -6.22
N VAL A 39 16.92 2.74 -5.23
CA VAL A 39 16.48 3.83 -4.35
C VAL A 39 16.23 5.10 -5.18
N ALA A 40 17.13 5.45 -6.09
CA ALA A 40 16.95 6.63 -6.94
C ALA A 40 15.69 6.55 -7.81
N ILE A 41 15.35 5.36 -8.34
CA ILE A 41 14.12 5.13 -9.10
C ILE A 41 12.89 5.19 -8.17
N ALA A 42 12.97 4.51 -7.03
CA ALA A 42 11.90 4.40 -6.05
C ALA A 42 11.47 5.74 -5.44
N THR A 43 12.36 6.72 -5.36
CA THR A 43 12.07 8.04 -4.77
C THR A 43 11.92 9.14 -5.81
N ASN A 44 11.89 8.81 -7.09
CA ASN A 44 11.72 9.79 -8.16
C ASN A 44 10.24 9.96 -8.49
N GLU A 45 9.60 10.94 -7.84
CA GLU A 45 8.19 11.30 -8.05
C GLU A 45 7.87 11.65 -9.51
N ALA A 46 8.82 12.19 -10.28
CA ALA A 46 8.60 12.48 -11.70
C ALA A 46 8.39 11.21 -12.55
N LEU A 47 8.74 10.02 -12.05
CA LEU A 47 8.43 8.75 -12.74
C LEU A 47 6.97 8.33 -12.53
N THR A 48 6.28 8.92 -11.57
CA THR A 48 4.86 8.69 -11.32
C THR A 48 3.96 9.66 -12.09
N ASP A 49 4.50 10.43 -13.03
CA ASP A 49 3.69 11.19 -13.98
C ASP A 49 3.23 10.28 -15.14
N ASP A 50 2.08 10.61 -15.74
CA ASP A 50 1.42 9.82 -16.80
C ASP A 50 2.42 9.31 -17.87
N GLY A 51 2.42 8.00 -18.14
CA GLY A 51 3.24 7.39 -19.20
C GLY A 51 3.77 6.00 -18.88
N ASP A 52 4.73 5.54 -19.69
CA ASP A 52 5.30 4.19 -19.60
C ASP A 52 6.16 3.97 -18.34
N THR A 53 6.54 5.05 -17.64
CA THR A 53 7.36 4.99 -16.41
C THR A 53 6.56 4.81 -15.13
N TRP A 54 5.23 5.00 -15.19
CA TRP A 54 4.34 5.13 -14.03
C TRP A 54 4.51 4.02 -12.98
N PHE A 55 4.75 2.79 -13.43
CA PHE A 55 4.85 1.61 -12.56
C PHE A 55 6.27 1.31 -12.07
N ALA A 56 7.30 1.97 -12.63
CA ALA A 56 8.68 1.68 -12.29
C ALA A 56 9.00 1.86 -10.79
N PRO A 57 8.49 2.90 -10.09
CA PRO A 57 8.68 3.03 -8.65
C PRO A 57 8.11 1.86 -7.84
N ILE A 58 6.94 1.32 -8.20
CA ILE A 58 6.35 0.16 -7.51
C ILE A 58 7.27 -1.05 -7.58
N HIS A 59 7.77 -1.36 -8.79
CA HIS A 59 8.68 -2.47 -8.97
C HIS A 59 9.99 -2.27 -8.20
N ALA A 60 10.49 -1.02 -8.17
CA ALA A 60 11.66 -0.68 -7.37
C ALA A 60 11.41 -0.89 -5.86
N TRP A 61 10.26 -0.48 -5.33
CA TRP A 61 9.90 -0.71 -3.92
C TRP A 61 9.84 -2.20 -3.58
N ARG A 62 9.12 -2.99 -4.39
CA ARG A 62 9.00 -4.44 -4.19
C ARG A 62 10.36 -5.13 -4.23
N ALA A 63 11.22 -4.74 -5.17
CA ALA A 63 12.59 -5.24 -5.26
C ALA A 63 13.43 -4.87 -4.02
N LEU A 64 13.39 -3.62 -3.57
CA LEU A 64 14.09 -3.16 -2.36
C LEU A 64 13.63 -3.91 -1.11
N GLY A 65 12.32 -4.18 -1.00
CA GLY A 65 11.73 -5.01 0.05
C GLY A 65 12.27 -6.44 0.02
N GLN A 66 12.20 -7.12 -1.15
CA GLN A 66 12.73 -8.48 -1.31
C GLN A 66 14.23 -8.59 -1.01
N MET A 67 15.00 -7.54 -1.33
CA MET A 67 16.43 -7.44 -1.00
C MET A 67 16.70 -7.10 0.47
N ARG A 68 15.68 -6.72 1.25
CA ARG A 68 15.80 -6.18 2.61
C ARG A 68 16.81 -5.02 2.69
N ALA A 69 16.75 -4.14 1.70
CA ALA A 69 17.73 -3.08 1.50
C ALA A 69 17.61 -1.98 2.58
N LYS A 70 18.39 -2.08 3.66
CA LYS A 70 18.37 -1.10 4.77
C LYS A 70 18.61 0.34 4.33
N ALA A 71 19.39 0.55 3.28
CA ALA A 71 19.65 1.87 2.71
C ALA A 71 18.38 2.55 2.15
N ALA A 72 17.33 1.79 1.86
CA ALA A 72 16.05 2.30 1.37
C ALA A 72 15.09 2.76 2.47
N ILE A 73 15.33 2.40 3.74
CA ILE A 73 14.41 2.69 4.85
C ILE A 73 14.09 4.19 4.94
N GLU A 74 15.10 5.05 5.08
CA GLU A 74 14.88 6.49 5.22
C GLU A 74 14.43 7.14 3.89
N PRO A 75 15.04 6.85 2.72
CA PRO A 75 14.60 7.42 1.45
C PRO A 75 13.13 7.14 1.10
N LEU A 76 12.62 5.95 1.40
CA LEU A 76 11.23 5.60 1.07
C LEU A 76 10.20 6.33 1.94
N ILE A 77 10.58 6.95 3.06
CA ILE A 77 9.62 7.64 3.93
C ILE A 77 8.94 8.81 3.20
N SER A 78 9.68 9.52 2.33
CA SER A 78 9.13 10.67 1.60
C SER A 78 8.00 10.27 0.65
N THR A 79 7.97 9.01 0.19
CA THR A 79 6.97 8.50 -0.76
C THR A 79 5.56 8.39 -0.16
N PHE A 80 5.43 8.35 1.18
CA PHE A 80 4.12 8.45 1.84
C PHE A 80 3.43 9.80 1.61
N ASN A 81 4.16 10.83 1.18
CA ASN A 81 3.61 12.16 0.92
C ASN A 81 3.15 12.34 -0.54
N TRP A 82 3.33 11.32 -1.39
CA TRP A 82 2.85 11.36 -2.76
C TRP A 82 1.33 11.21 -2.76
N ASP A 83 0.66 11.92 -3.68
CA ASP A 83 -0.80 11.89 -3.85
C ASP A 83 -1.21 10.63 -4.63
N MET A 84 -0.87 9.46 -4.08
CA MET A 84 -1.03 8.16 -4.71
C MET A 84 -1.50 7.13 -3.70
N ASP A 85 -2.82 6.99 -3.58
CA ASP A 85 -3.45 6.06 -2.63
C ASP A 85 -2.91 4.62 -2.74
N TRP A 86 -2.53 4.19 -3.95
CA TRP A 86 -1.95 2.86 -4.17
C TRP A 86 -0.53 2.72 -3.64
N ALA A 87 0.24 3.80 -3.53
CA ALA A 87 1.60 3.77 -3.01
C ALA A 87 1.61 3.37 -1.54
N TRP A 88 0.60 3.82 -0.79
CA TRP A 88 0.51 3.52 0.63
C TRP A 88 0.40 2.02 0.88
N GLU A 89 -0.50 1.31 0.18
CA GLU A 89 -0.66 -0.14 0.33
C GLU A 89 0.63 -0.92 0.02
N GLU A 90 1.32 -0.55 -1.05
CA GLU A 90 2.61 -1.16 -1.44
C GLU A 90 3.69 -0.93 -0.38
N LEU A 91 3.79 0.29 0.15
CA LEU A 91 4.80 0.64 1.14
C LEU A 91 4.61 -0.14 2.44
N LEU A 92 3.38 -0.42 2.86
CA LEU A 92 3.11 -1.22 4.07
C LEU A 92 3.81 -2.59 3.99
N ASP A 93 3.69 -3.26 2.85
CA ASP A 93 4.29 -4.57 2.61
C ASP A 93 5.82 -4.48 2.46
N VAL A 94 6.30 -3.43 1.80
CA VAL A 94 7.74 -3.17 1.63
C VAL A 94 8.42 -2.94 2.97
N TYR A 95 7.85 -2.10 3.85
CA TYR A 95 8.39 -1.89 5.21
C TYR A 95 8.33 -3.16 6.05
N THR A 96 7.30 -4.00 5.87
CA THR A 96 7.22 -5.30 6.52
C THR A 96 8.39 -6.22 6.10
N LEU A 97 8.76 -6.22 4.81
CA LEU A 97 9.92 -6.95 4.31
C LEU A 97 11.26 -6.37 4.78
N LEU A 98 11.37 -5.04 4.89
CA LEU A 98 12.55 -4.35 5.44
C LEU A 98 12.77 -4.69 6.91
N GLY A 99 11.70 -4.93 7.66
CA GLY A 99 11.73 -5.51 9.00
C GLY A 99 11.89 -4.50 10.14
N ALA A 100 12.24 -5.02 11.33
CA ALA A 100 12.26 -4.26 12.59
C ALA A 100 13.21 -3.05 12.55
N GLU A 101 14.28 -3.10 11.78
CA GLU A 101 15.21 -1.98 11.61
C GLU A 101 14.57 -0.71 11.03
N ALA A 102 13.38 -0.81 10.42
CA ALA A 102 12.64 0.35 9.94
C ALA A 102 11.86 1.10 11.04
N LEU A 103 11.60 0.47 12.20
CA LEU A 103 10.77 1.05 13.26
C LEU A 103 11.24 2.42 13.74
N PRO A 104 12.54 2.67 14.00
CA PRO A 104 12.99 3.98 14.47
C PRO A 104 12.77 5.10 13.43
N ALA A 105 12.96 4.79 12.15
CA ALA A 105 12.79 5.76 11.07
C ALA A 105 11.31 6.09 10.85
N LEU A 106 10.44 5.06 10.86
CA LEU A 106 8.98 5.24 10.81
C LEU A 106 8.47 6.05 12.00
N ALA A 107 8.93 5.75 13.21
CA ALA A 107 8.58 6.47 14.44
C ALA A 107 8.98 7.95 14.39
N LYS A 108 10.16 8.24 13.83
CA LYS A 108 10.63 9.62 13.62
C LYS A 108 9.75 10.37 12.61
N ALA A 109 9.38 9.72 11.50
CA ALA A 109 8.54 10.30 10.46
C ALA A 109 7.09 10.55 10.89
N LEU A 110 6.58 9.70 11.78
CA LEU A 110 5.21 9.80 12.30
C LEU A 110 4.97 11.08 13.10
N LYS A 111 6.02 11.71 13.66
CA LYS A 111 5.90 12.96 14.42
C LYS A 111 5.19 14.05 13.58
N PRO A 112 4.24 14.84 14.11
CA PRO A 112 3.36 15.71 13.32
C PRO A 112 4.09 16.86 12.63
N THR A 113 5.28 17.22 13.11
CA THR A 113 6.13 18.20 12.44
C THR A 113 6.81 17.64 11.18
N GLN A 114 6.74 16.34 10.95
CA GLN A 114 7.43 15.61 9.88
C GLN A 114 6.48 14.87 8.94
N ALA A 115 5.26 14.53 9.38
CA ALA A 115 4.27 13.86 8.54
C ALA A 115 3.62 14.82 7.52
N GLY A 116 3.65 14.47 6.23
CA GLY A 116 3.10 15.30 5.14
C GLY A 116 1.58 15.29 5.00
N GLY A 117 0.84 15.08 6.09
CA GLY A 117 -0.61 15.01 6.11
C GLY A 117 -1.13 13.92 7.05
N GLY A 118 -2.45 13.95 7.31
CA GLY A 118 -3.10 12.99 8.20
C GLY A 118 -3.11 11.55 7.66
N GLU A 119 -3.28 11.35 6.35
CA GLU A 119 -3.34 10.01 5.73
C GLU A 119 -1.97 9.31 5.77
N SER A 120 -0.89 10.02 5.42
CA SER A 120 0.48 9.52 5.53
C SER A 120 0.81 9.04 6.95
N SER A 121 0.28 9.70 7.97
CA SER A 121 0.47 9.33 9.38
C SER A 121 -0.20 7.99 9.73
N ILE A 122 -1.37 7.70 9.15
CA ILE A 122 -2.07 6.43 9.36
C ILE A 122 -1.24 5.28 8.77
N SER A 123 -0.77 5.43 7.53
CA SER A 123 0.03 4.40 6.85
C SER A 123 1.39 4.17 7.53
N LEU A 124 2.03 5.22 8.06
CA LEU A 124 3.23 5.09 8.88
C LEU A 124 2.98 4.27 10.15
N ALA A 125 1.91 4.57 10.89
CA ALA A 125 1.54 3.82 12.09
C ALA A 125 1.15 2.36 11.76
N GLU A 126 0.41 2.14 10.68
CA GLU A 126 0.04 0.79 10.24
C GLU A 126 1.29 -0.03 9.87
N SER A 127 2.26 0.56 9.16
CA SER A 127 3.55 -0.10 8.83
C SER A 127 4.25 -0.60 10.10
N MET A 128 4.28 0.22 11.16
CA MET A 128 4.86 -0.18 12.45
C MET A 128 4.10 -1.37 13.07
N SER A 129 2.77 -1.40 12.96
CA SER A 129 1.97 -2.54 13.46
C SER A 129 2.22 -3.83 12.68
N ARG A 130 2.39 -3.76 11.35
CA ARG A 130 2.69 -4.93 10.52
C ARG A 130 4.08 -5.50 10.85
N ILE A 131 5.07 -4.63 10.99
CA ILE A 131 6.40 -5.03 11.48
C ILE A 131 6.31 -5.64 12.88
N GLY A 132 5.53 -5.05 13.78
CA GLY A 132 5.33 -5.57 15.13
C GLY A 132 4.73 -6.99 15.16
N LYS A 133 3.93 -7.37 14.15
CA LYS A 133 3.38 -8.73 14.02
C LYS A 133 4.40 -9.79 13.59
N LEU A 134 5.61 -9.40 13.18
CA LEU A 134 6.65 -10.34 12.71
C LEU A 134 7.29 -11.15 13.84
N SER A 135 7.41 -10.57 15.05
CA SER A 135 8.02 -11.25 16.21
C SER A 135 7.64 -10.55 17.52
N GLU A 136 7.77 -11.24 18.65
CA GLU A 136 7.50 -10.63 19.96
C GLU A 136 8.45 -9.46 20.28
N THR A 137 9.70 -9.53 19.83
CA THR A 137 10.66 -8.43 20.00
C THR A 137 10.23 -7.20 19.21
N ALA A 138 9.86 -7.39 17.93
CA ALA A 138 9.36 -6.30 17.10
C ALA A 138 8.04 -5.74 17.63
N ARG A 139 7.14 -6.59 18.14
CA ARG A 139 5.89 -6.17 18.81
C ARG A 139 6.19 -5.23 19.97
N THR A 140 7.11 -5.64 20.86
CA THR A 140 7.49 -4.86 22.04
C THR A 140 8.07 -3.50 21.64
N GLU A 141 8.97 -3.47 20.65
CA GLU A 141 9.59 -2.24 20.17
C GLU A 141 8.58 -1.30 19.50
N ALA A 142 7.71 -1.83 18.62
CA ALA A 142 6.66 -1.06 17.97
C ALA A 142 5.70 -0.44 18.99
N ILE A 143 5.24 -1.21 19.98
CA ILE A 143 4.37 -0.70 21.05
C ILE A 143 5.06 0.41 21.83
N ALA A 144 6.33 0.21 22.24
CA ALA A 144 7.07 1.21 23.01
C ALA A 144 7.16 2.55 22.26
N LEU A 145 7.51 2.52 20.96
CA LEU A 145 7.59 3.71 20.12
C LEU A 145 6.21 4.38 19.94
N LEU A 146 5.16 3.61 19.65
CA LEU A 146 3.80 4.14 19.47
C LEU A 146 3.26 4.77 20.76
N VAL A 147 3.51 4.15 21.91
CA VAL A 147 3.13 4.68 23.24
C VAL A 147 3.88 5.97 23.56
N GLU A 148 5.19 6.02 23.31
CA GLU A 148 6.00 7.23 23.51
C GLU A 148 5.43 8.40 22.69
N ILE A 149 5.16 8.14 21.40
CA ILE A 149 4.64 9.14 20.47
C ILE A 149 3.25 9.64 20.90
N LEU A 150 2.31 8.74 21.20
CA LEU A 150 0.95 9.12 21.62
C LEU A 150 0.92 9.86 22.97
N GLY A 151 1.88 9.54 23.84
CA GLY A 151 2.07 10.17 25.15
C GLY A 151 2.66 11.57 25.09
N ASP A 152 3.30 11.96 23.98
CA ASP A 152 3.85 13.30 23.79
C ASP A 152 2.76 14.35 23.50
N ARG A 153 2.26 14.95 24.58
CA ARG A 153 1.21 15.99 24.55
C ARG A 153 1.70 17.33 23.99
N GLN A 154 3.00 17.56 23.87
CA GLN A 154 3.53 18.81 23.28
C GLN A 154 3.51 18.73 21.77
N THR A 155 3.76 17.54 21.24
CA THR A 155 3.91 17.29 19.81
C THR A 155 2.57 16.93 19.15
N TYR A 156 1.64 16.31 19.89
CA TYR A 156 0.31 15.92 19.40
C TYR A 156 -0.82 16.61 20.19
N ASP A 157 -1.33 17.72 19.65
CA ASP A 157 -2.42 18.51 20.25
C ASP A 157 -3.78 18.18 19.58
N ARG A 158 -4.80 19.01 19.82
CA ARG A 158 -6.17 18.89 19.28
C ARG A 158 -6.32 19.33 17.82
N LYS A 159 -5.23 19.60 17.12
CA LYS A 159 -5.28 19.96 15.69
C LYS A 159 -5.76 18.76 14.88
N ALA A 160 -6.48 19.00 13.78
CA ALA A 160 -7.09 17.94 13.00
C ALA A 160 -6.08 16.89 12.49
N ASN A 161 -4.91 17.32 12.00
CA ASN A 161 -3.88 16.40 11.52
C ASN A 161 -3.26 15.57 12.66
N ASP A 162 -2.97 16.21 13.80
CA ASP A 162 -2.46 15.54 15.00
C ASP A 162 -3.46 14.48 15.51
N ARG A 163 -4.76 14.81 15.46
CA ARG A 163 -5.84 13.88 15.83
C ARG A 163 -5.95 12.67 14.91
N LYS A 164 -5.81 12.88 13.59
CA LYS A 164 -5.77 11.78 12.61
C LYS A 164 -4.56 10.88 12.84
N ALA A 165 -3.38 11.47 13.02
CA ALA A 165 -2.16 10.72 13.33
C ALA A 165 -2.33 9.88 14.62
N ASN A 166 -2.88 10.47 15.68
CA ASN A 166 -3.21 9.75 16.91
C ASN A 166 -4.23 8.63 16.67
N GLY A 167 -5.24 8.85 15.82
CA GLY A 167 -6.18 7.80 15.41
C GLY A 167 -5.48 6.60 14.77
N GLY A 168 -4.52 6.85 13.87
CA GLY A 168 -3.66 5.83 13.28
C GLY A 168 -2.79 5.09 14.30
N ILE A 169 -2.24 5.82 15.29
CA ILE A 169 -1.48 5.20 16.39
C ILE A 169 -2.36 4.29 17.25
N VAL A 170 -3.56 4.74 17.61
CA VAL A 170 -4.52 3.91 18.37
C VAL A 170 -4.87 2.66 17.57
N PHE A 171 -5.16 2.81 16.27
CA PHE A 171 -5.40 1.68 15.36
C PHE A 171 -4.24 0.67 15.38
N ALA A 172 -3.00 1.14 15.24
CA ALA A 172 -1.81 0.30 15.27
C ALA A 172 -1.66 -0.45 16.61
N LEU A 173 -1.94 0.19 17.75
CA LEU A 173 -1.90 -0.42 19.08
C LEU A 173 -3.00 -1.47 19.28
N LEU A 174 -4.19 -1.27 18.72
CA LEU A 174 -5.26 -2.27 18.69
C LEU A 174 -4.84 -3.52 17.91
N GLU A 175 -4.24 -3.33 16.72
CA GLU A 175 -3.76 -4.41 15.86
C GLU A 175 -2.65 -5.25 16.52
N LEU A 176 -1.85 -4.63 17.40
CA LEU A 176 -0.82 -5.29 18.21
C LEU A 176 -1.34 -5.87 19.53
N LYS A 177 -2.64 -5.70 19.83
CA LYS A 177 -3.29 -6.11 21.09
C LYS A 177 -2.54 -5.57 22.32
N ALA A 178 -2.18 -4.29 22.28
CA ALA A 178 -1.34 -3.64 23.28
C ALA A 178 -2.13 -3.26 24.56
N VAL A 179 -2.45 -4.24 25.40
CA VAL A 179 -3.15 -4.00 26.69
C VAL A 179 -2.31 -3.13 27.64
N GLU A 180 -0.99 -3.19 27.53
CA GLU A 180 -0.04 -2.37 28.27
C GLU A 180 -0.15 -0.86 27.95
N ALA A 181 -0.78 -0.50 26.83
CA ALA A 181 -1.00 0.87 26.42
C ALA A 181 -2.28 1.51 27.00
N GLU A 182 -3.06 0.79 27.83
CA GLU A 182 -4.37 1.25 28.35
C GLU A 182 -4.34 2.70 28.85
N LYS A 183 -3.38 3.04 29.70
CA LYS A 183 -3.28 4.37 30.30
C LYS A 183 -3.09 5.49 29.25
N VAL A 184 -2.19 5.30 28.28
CA VAL A 184 -1.92 6.34 27.28
C VAL A 184 -3.11 6.50 26.31
N LEU A 185 -3.80 5.39 26.02
CA LEU A 185 -5.00 5.39 25.20
C LEU A 185 -6.15 6.15 25.89
N GLU A 186 -6.40 5.86 27.17
CA GLU A 186 -7.40 6.55 27.98
C GLU A 186 -7.12 8.07 28.01
N GLU A 187 -5.88 8.45 28.31
CA GLU A 187 -5.47 9.85 28.37
C GLU A 187 -5.60 10.56 27.01
N ALA A 188 -5.36 9.87 25.90
CA ALA A 188 -5.53 10.43 24.55
C ALA A 188 -7.00 10.66 24.20
N HIS A 189 -7.88 9.70 24.48
CA HIS A 189 -9.32 9.86 24.26
C HIS A 189 -9.93 10.91 25.19
N ALA A 190 -9.61 10.89 26.48
CA ALA A 190 -10.09 11.88 27.44
C ALA A 190 -9.65 13.32 27.09
N GLY A 191 -8.50 13.45 26.41
CA GLY A 191 -7.98 14.74 25.94
C GLY A 191 -8.63 15.29 24.67
N ASP A 192 -9.53 14.54 24.01
CA ASP A 192 -10.03 14.79 22.65
C ASP A 192 -8.90 14.94 21.62
N ARG A 193 -7.82 14.17 21.81
CA ARG A 193 -6.65 14.17 20.93
C ARG A 193 -6.71 13.11 19.84
N VAL A 194 -7.78 12.31 19.78
CA VAL A 194 -7.91 11.18 18.86
C VAL A 194 -9.04 11.46 17.88
N ASP A 195 -8.79 11.26 16.58
CA ASP A 195 -9.86 11.09 15.60
C ASP A 195 -10.41 9.66 15.72
N THR A 196 -11.61 9.54 16.28
CA THR A 196 -12.26 8.26 16.57
C THR A 196 -12.84 7.60 15.31
N SER A 197 -12.85 8.27 14.16
CA SER A 197 -13.35 7.70 12.91
C SER A 197 -12.58 6.46 12.46
N HIS A 198 -11.31 6.28 12.85
CA HIS A 198 -10.51 5.14 12.41
C HIS A 198 -10.34 4.05 13.49
N CYS A 199 -10.36 4.45 14.76
CA CYS A 199 -10.02 3.56 15.87
C CYS A 199 -11.19 3.26 16.82
N GLY A 200 -12.31 3.97 16.68
CA GLY A 200 -13.48 3.85 17.53
C GLY A 200 -13.46 4.76 18.77
N SER A 201 -14.54 4.72 19.54
CA SER A 201 -14.61 5.37 20.86
C SER A 201 -13.70 4.67 21.88
N TRP A 202 -13.43 5.32 23.01
CA TRP A 202 -12.68 4.69 24.10
C TRP A 202 -13.34 3.38 24.59
N ALA A 203 -14.67 3.36 24.72
CA ALA A 203 -15.40 2.13 25.07
C ALA A 203 -15.18 1.01 24.03
N ALA A 204 -15.20 1.36 22.73
CA ALA A 204 -14.92 0.40 21.67
C ALA A 204 -13.46 -0.11 21.71
N VAL A 205 -12.50 0.76 22.03
CA VAL A 205 -11.09 0.41 22.23
C VAL A 205 -10.92 -0.54 23.42
N GLN A 206 -11.55 -0.26 24.56
CA GLN A 206 -11.51 -1.13 25.75
C GLN A 206 -12.04 -2.53 25.44
N VAL A 207 -13.16 -2.63 24.73
CA VAL A 207 -13.73 -3.92 24.29
C VAL A 207 -12.80 -4.63 23.30
N SER A 208 -12.20 -3.89 22.36
CA SER A 208 -11.31 -4.46 21.34
C SER A 208 -10.02 -5.03 21.93
N LEU A 209 -9.50 -4.42 22.99
CA LEU A 209 -8.35 -4.92 23.76
C LEU A 209 -8.72 -5.99 24.81
N GLY A 210 -10.02 -6.26 25.01
CA GLY A 210 -10.49 -7.19 26.04
C GLY A 210 -10.34 -6.67 27.47
N LEU A 211 -10.22 -5.35 27.65
CA LEU A 211 -10.13 -4.70 28.97
C LEU A 211 -11.48 -4.63 29.69
N ARG A 212 -12.58 -4.63 28.94
CA ARG A 212 -13.97 -4.59 29.43
C ARG A 212 -14.86 -5.45 28.54
N ASP A 213 -15.96 -5.94 29.11
CA ASP A 213 -16.96 -6.69 28.36
C ASP A 213 -17.89 -5.73 27.58
N ARG A 214 -18.33 -6.15 26.39
CA ARG A 214 -19.23 -5.34 25.54
C ARG A 214 -20.55 -5.02 26.23
N SER A 215 -21.04 -5.88 27.10
CA SER A 215 -22.30 -5.70 27.84
C SER A 215 -22.26 -4.59 28.88
N GLU A 216 -21.07 -4.10 29.24
CA GLU A 216 -20.90 -2.98 30.16
C GLU A 216 -21.25 -1.62 29.52
N PHE A 217 -21.42 -1.57 28.19
CA PHE A 217 -21.65 -0.34 27.45
C PHE A 217 -22.96 -0.39 26.66
N THR A 218 -23.57 0.78 26.51
CA THR A 218 -24.66 0.98 25.57
C THR A 218 -24.16 0.95 24.12
N ALA A 219 -25.06 0.68 23.18
CA ALA A 219 -24.73 0.73 21.75
C ALA A 219 -24.26 2.10 21.27
N GLU A 220 -24.58 3.18 21.99
CA GLU A 220 -24.17 4.55 21.63
C GLU A 220 -22.76 4.87 22.15
N GLU A 221 -22.41 4.44 23.37
CA GLU A 221 -21.06 4.59 23.91
C GLU A 221 -20.01 3.84 23.08
N LEU A 222 -20.42 2.73 22.47
CA LEU A 222 -19.59 1.94 21.56
C LEU A 222 -19.39 2.58 20.18
N LYS A 223 -20.11 3.66 19.83
CA LYS A 223 -19.95 4.32 18.54
C LYS A 223 -18.91 5.45 18.61
N PRO A 224 -18.10 5.62 17.55
CA PRO A 224 -17.95 4.69 16.44
C PRO A 224 -17.32 3.35 16.88
N LEU A 225 -17.77 2.25 16.28
CA LEU A 225 -17.18 0.93 16.52
C LEU A 225 -15.95 0.77 15.63
N TYR A 226 -14.85 0.28 16.21
CA TYR A 226 -13.64 -0.10 15.47
C TYR A 226 -13.94 -0.98 14.25
N LYS A 227 -14.87 -1.95 14.40
CA LYS A 227 -15.20 -2.94 13.37
C LYS A 227 -16.29 -2.49 12.37
N ASP A 228 -16.92 -1.34 12.60
CA ASP A 228 -18.02 -0.84 11.73
C ASP A 228 -17.59 0.37 10.87
N GLN A 229 -16.30 0.72 10.87
CA GLN A 229 -15.76 1.83 10.09
C GLN A 229 -15.24 1.31 8.74
N PRO A 230 -15.88 1.68 7.61
CA PRO A 230 -15.39 1.34 6.29
C PRO A 230 -14.37 2.39 5.87
N LEU A 231 -13.08 2.10 5.98
CA LEU A 231 -12.01 2.64 5.13
C LEU A 231 -10.73 1.82 5.36
N PHE A 232 -10.13 1.33 4.25
CA PHE A 232 -8.99 0.42 4.07
C PHE A 232 -9.18 -1.11 4.00
N PHE A 233 -10.36 -1.69 4.27
CA PHE A 233 -10.63 -3.12 3.99
C PHE A 233 -11.04 -3.45 2.55
N ARG A 234 -10.81 -2.55 1.59
CA ARG A 234 -11.13 -2.85 0.19
C ARG A 234 -10.19 -3.86 -0.47
N SER A 235 -8.99 -4.13 0.03
CA SER A 235 -8.13 -5.08 -0.67
C SER A 235 -8.66 -6.52 -0.61
N LEU A 236 -9.17 -7.01 0.53
CA LEU A 236 -9.61 -8.41 0.64
C LEU A 236 -11.05 -8.68 0.19
N GLN A 237 -12.03 -7.84 0.58
CA GLN A 237 -13.43 -8.03 0.16
C GLN A 237 -13.75 -7.46 -1.24
N GLU A 238 -13.06 -6.42 -1.72
CA GLU A 238 -13.19 -5.98 -3.13
C GLU A 238 -12.43 -6.93 -4.06
N GLN A 239 -11.31 -7.56 -3.64
CA GLN A 239 -10.74 -8.70 -4.38
C GLN A 239 -11.73 -9.85 -4.48
N GLU A 240 -12.38 -10.25 -3.38
CA GLU A 240 -13.42 -11.30 -3.45
C GLU A 240 -14.63 -10.87 -4.29
N ARG A 241 -15.01 -9.59 -4.28
CA ARG A 241 -16.14 -9.04 -5.05
C ARG A 241 -15.81 -8.90 -6.54
N LEU A 242 -14.58 -8.54 -6.90
CA LEU A 242 -14.09 -8.48 -8.29
C LEU A 242 -13.83 -9.89 -8.85
N GLN A 243 -13.37 -10.83 -8.01
CA GLN A 243 -13.26 -12.25 -8.38
C GLN A 243 -14.63 -12.93 -8.55
N ARG A 244 -15.69 -12.41 -7.92
CA ARG A 244 -17.07 -12.90 -8.03
C ARG A 244 -17.95 -12.07 -8.97
N ALA A 245 -17.44 -11.00 -9.59
CA ALA A 245 -18.19 -10.23 -10.56
C ALA A 245 -18.27 -11.03 -11.88
N PRO A 246 -19.47 -11.27 -12.44
CA PRO A 246 -19.57 -11.91 -13.76
C PRO A 246 -18.88 -11.01 -14.80
N GLU A 247 -18.14 -11.63 -15.73
CA GLU A 247 -17.32 -10.99 -16.79
C GLU A 247 -18.03 -9.93 -17.64
N THR A 248 -19.35 -9.78 -17.50
CA THR A 248 -20.19 -8.90 -18.31
C THR A 248 -20.09 -7.41 -17.96
N LEU A 249 -19.38 -7.01 -16.90
CA LEU A 249 -19.22 -5.59 -16.54
C LEU A 249 -18.02 -4.89 -17.20
N PHE A 250 -17.17 -5.63 -17.94
CA PHE A 250 -16.00 -5.07 -18.66
C PHE A 250 -16.07 -5.24 -20.18
N THR A 251 -17.27 -5.30 -20.78
CA THR A 251 -17.36 -5.13 -22.24
C THR A 251 -17.16 -3.66 -22.58
N VAL A 252 -15.92 -3.28 -22.88
CA VAL A 252 -15.62 -2.10 -23.70
C VAL A 252 -16.41 -2.27 -25.00
N PRO A 253 -17.22 -1.27 -25.43
CA PRO A 253 -17.82 -1.31 -26.76
C PRO A 253 -16.69 -1.36 -27.78
N GLN A 254 -16.49 -2.52 -28.39
CA GLN A 254 -15.60 -2.66 -29.53
C GLN A 254 -16.06 -1.62 -30.57
N PRO A 255 -15.18 -0.72 -31.05
CA PRO A 255 -15.55 0.16 -32.14
C PRO A 255 -16.02 -0.71 -33.30
N LYS A 256 -17.23 -0.44 -33.80
CA LYS A 256 -17.78 -1.15 -34.96
C LYS A 256 -16.75 -1.09 -36.06
N ARG A 257 -16.05 -2.20 -36.28
CA ARG A 257 -15.20 -2.40 -37.45
C ARG A 257 -16.11 -2.21 -38.65
N GLU A 258 -15.98 -1.08 -39.33
CA GLU A 258 -16.64 -0.88 -40.61
C GLU A 258 -16.30 -2.08 -41.48
N LYS A 259 -17.34 -2.75 -41.96
CA LYS A 259 -17.21 -3.79 -42.96
C LYS A 259 -16.59 -3.14 -44.19
N ARG A 260 -15.28 -3.25 -44.34
CA ARG A 260 -14.66 -3.13 -45.67
C ARG A 260 -15.28 -4.24 -46.52
N ALA A 261 -16.19 -3.84 -47.40
CA ALA A 261 -16.66 -4.66 -48.49
C ALA A 261 -15.43 -5.11 -49.30
N GLY A 262 -15.18 -6.41 -49.31
CA GLY A 262 -14.31 -6.99 -50.30
C GLY A 262 -14.97 -7.01 -51.68
N PHE A 263 -14.10 -7.11 -52.68
CA PHE A 263 -14.31 -7.63 -54.03
C PHE A 263 -14.71 -6.68 -55.16
N GLY A 264 -13.71 -6.42 -56.01
CA GLY A 264 -13.83 -6.02 -57.40
C GLY A 264 -12.53 -6.30 -58.15
N GLY A 265 -12.20 -7.57 -58.37
CA GLY A 265 -11.00 -7.98 -59.11
C GLY A 265 -11.14 -9.37 -59.69
N GLY A 266 -11.89 -9.48 -60.79
CA GLY A 266 -12.03 -10.71 -61.56
C GLY A 266 -11.73 -10.46 -63.04
N ALA A 267 -10.67 -11.09 -63.55
CA ALA A 267 -10.42 -11.58 -64.91
C ALA A 267 -8.91 -11.78 -65.09
N ALA A 268 -8.35 -12.83 -65.68
CA ALA A 268 -8.85 -14.08 -66.21
C ALA A 268 -7.60 -14.98 -66.43
N GLN A 269 -7.68 -16.27 -66.14
CA GLN A 269 -6.74 -17.26 -66.70
C GLN A 269 -7.55 -18.43 -67.27
N LYS A 270 -7.62 -18.48 -68.61
CA LYS A 270 -8.00 -19.68 -69.36
C LYS A 270 -6.73 -20.47 -69.67
N LYS A 271 -6.69 -21.74 -69.26
CA LYS A 271 -5.76 -22.74 -69.80
C LYS A 271 -6.28 -23.25 -71.14
N GLY A 272 -5.37 -23.47 -72.09
CA GLY A 272 -5.70 -24.11 -73.37
C GLY A 272 -4.49 -24.47 -74.24
N LYS A 273 -3.98 -25.68 -74.02
CA LYS A 273 -3.37 -26.63 -74.98
C LYS A 273 -1.99 -26.37 -75.64
N GLN A 274 -1.21 -27.46 -75.57
CA GLN A 274 0.00 -27.80 -76.31
C GLN A 274 -0.12 -27.63 -77.84
N SER A 275 0.95 -27.23 -78.53
CA SER A 275 1.81 -28.15 -79.30
C SER A 275 2.77 -27.45 -80.28
N LYS A 276 3.99 -28.00 -80.35
CA LYS A 276 4.84 -28.23 -81.54
C LYS A 276 5.36 -27.05 -82.41
N LYS A 277 6.70 -26.99 -82.38
CA LYS A 277 7.66 -27.08 -83.51
C LYS A 277 7.89 -25.86 -84.44
N LYS A 278 9.20 -25.58 -84.50
CA LYS A 278 10.09 -25.47 -85.68
C LYS A 278 10.35 -24.07 -86.27
N ARG A 279 11.67 -23.81 -86.25
CA ARG A 279 12.52 -23.01 -87.13
C ARG A 279 12.47 -21.50 -86.95
#